data_AF-A0A8T7CM79-F1
#
_entry.id   AF-A0A8T7CM79-F1
#
_cell.length_a   1.000
_cell.length_b   1.000
_cell.length_c   1.000
_cell.angle_alpha   90.00
_cell.angle_beta   90.00
_cell.angle_gamma   90.00
#
_symmetry.space_group_name_H-M   'P 1'
#
loop_
_entity.id
_entity.type
_entity.pdbx_description
1 polymer ?
#
loop_
_entity_poly.entity_id
_entity_poly.type
_entity_poly.pdbx_seq_one_letter_code
_entity_poly.pdbx_strand_id
1 'polypeptide(L)'
;MKKLLLTALTLALTLPAFAASPADVAAAARVVAKTTKMLEKYALSGVELEAPEARADADGKYVAPYLVDGELTAWAEKALQASIGSAAGKEAGGKAAGMLAQKVPFGGLMGKKVKDKAGAQGAVVAAGGWEFIRSSSDQSFDKVDDIAVYMHVTHADSAGYSEALSAAFDIYPDLKKRYSGAIKKAQQAALKAQKNR
;
A
#
# COMPACT_ATOMS: atom_id res chain seq x y z
N MET A 1 6.67 -28.56 -25.15
CA MET A 1 6.86 -27.14 -25.50
C MET A 1 5.51 -26.45 -25.55
N LYS A 2 5.08 -25.82 -24.44
CA LYS A 2 3.86 -24.99 -24.41
C LYS A 2 4.30 -23.55 -24.22
N LYS A 3 4.10 -22.73 -25.26
CA LYS A 3 4.33 -21.29 -25.23
C LYS A 3 3.18 -20.66 -24.44
N LEU A 4 3.48 -20.11 -23.25
CA LEU A 4 2.56 -19.26 -22.51
C LEU A 4 2.50 -17.90 -23.22
N LEU A 5 1.36 -17.63 -23.84
CA LEU A 5 1.00 -16.35 -24.44
C LEU A 5 0.86 -15.30 -23.35
N LEU A 6 1.83 -14.39 -23.29
CA LEU A 6 1.77 -13.16 -22.51
C LEU A 6 0.70 -12.25 -23.15
N THR A 7 -0.52 -12.29 -22.63
CA THR A 7 -1.58 -11.40 -23.12
C THR A 7 -1.49 -10.11 -22.32
N ALA A 8 -0.78 -9.12 -22.88
CA ALA A 8 -0.75 -7.76 -22.36
C ALA A 8 -2.16 -7.16 -22.49
N LEU A 9 -2.87 -7.03 -21.38
CA LEU A 9 -4.16 -6.32 -21.34
C LEU A 9 -3.89 -4.82 -21.37
N THR A 10 -3.77 -4.26 -22.58
CA THR A 10 -3.77 -2.81 -22.82
C THR A 10 -5.17 -2.27 -22.57
N LEU A 11 -5.41 -1.70 -21.39
CA LEU A 11 -6.63 -0.94 -21.12
C LEU A 11 -6.40 0.52 -21.55
N ALA A 12 -6.80 0.84 -22.78
CA ALA A 12 -6.89 2.22 -23.24
C ALA A 12 -8.08 2.89 -22.56
N LEU A 13 -7.81 3.80 -21.62
CA LEU A 13 -8.82 4.63 -20.97
C LEU A 13 -8.88 6.00 -21.66
N THR A 14 -9.89 6.22 -22.49
CA THR A 14 -10.24 7.55 -23.01
C THR A 14 -11.04 8.33 -21.97
N LEU A 15 -10.55 9.47 -21.51
CA LEU A 15 -11.29 10.44 -20.68
C LEU A 15 -10.96 11.89 -21.10
N PRO A 16 -11.88 12.86 -20.86
CA PRO A 16 -11.71 14.26 -21.23
C PRO A 16 -10.68 14.97 -20.33
N ALA A 17 -9.94 15.90 -20.93
CA ALA A 17 -8.84 16.62 -20.29
C ALA A 17 -9.33 17.65 -19.27
N PHE A 18 -8.97 17.48 -18.00
CA PHE A 18 -8.93 18.56 -17.01
C PHE A 18 -7.57 18.58 -16.30
N ALA A 19 -7.03 19.79 -16.15
CA ALA A 19 -5.63 20.05 -15.86
C ALA A 19 -5.27 19.85 -14.38
N ALA A 20 -4.40 18.89 -14.11
CA ALA A 20 -3.67 18.73 -12.85
C ALA A 20 -2.40 19.59 -12.84
N SER A 21 -1.96 20.07 -11.67
CA SER A 21 -0.68 20.77 -11.54
C SER A 21 0.50 19.80 -11.81
N PRO A 22 1.51 20.17 -12.61
CA PRO A 22 2.65 19.29 -12.90
C PRO A 22 3.44 18.85 -11.66
N ALA A 23 3.43 19.65 -10.59
CA ALA A 23 4.19 19.37 -9.38
C ALA A 23 3.55 18.26 -8.53
N ASP A 24 2.23 18.22 -8.46
CA ASP A 24 1.47 17.24 -7.66
C ASP A 24 1.38 15.90 -8.39
N VAL A 25 1.21 15.93 -9.72
CA VAL A 25 1.37 14.75 -10.58
C VAL A 25 2.77 14.17 -10.42
N ALA A 26 3.81 15.00 -10.35
CA ALA A 26 5.18 14.53 -10.16
C ALA A 26 5.45 13.93 -8.78
N ALA A 27 4.86 14.46 -7.71
CA ALA A 27 5.03 13.89 -6.36
C ALA A 27 4.32 12.53 -6.23
N ALA A 28 3.09 12.43 -6.73
CA ALA A 28 2.32 11.19 -6.70
C ALA A 28 2.93 10.12 -7.62
N ALA A 29 3.39 10.50 -8.82
CA ALA A 29 4.12 9.60 -9.72
C ALA A 29 5.44 9.10 -9.11
N ARG A 30 6.15 9.90 -8.30
CA ARG A 30 7.37 9.45 -7.59
C ARG A 30 7.10 8.39 -6.54
N VAL A 31 5.96 8.46 -5.85
CA VAL A 31 5.58 7.45 -4.84
C VAL A 31 5.22 6.15 -5.52
N VAL A 32 4.36 6.18 -6.55
CA VAL A 32 4.04 5.01 -7.39
C VAL A 32 5.32 4.42 -7.96
N ALA A 33 6.16 5.21 -8.63
CA ALA A 33 7.42 4.73 -9.20
C ALA A 33 8.36 4.13 -8.15
N LYS A 34 8.39 4.67 -6.93
CA LYS A 34 9.20 4.11 -5.85
C LYS A 34 8.65 2.76 -5.39
N THR A 35 7.33 2.62 -5.24
CA THR A 35 6.68 1.38 -4.82
C THR A 35 6.79 0.31 -5.92
N THR A 36 6.50 0.66 -7.17
CA THR A 36 6.68 -0.21 -8.34
C THR A 36 8.13 -0.66 -8.47
N LYS A 37 9.11 0.25 -8.37
CA LYS A 37 10.53 -0.12 -8.38
C LYS A 37 10.94 -1.03 -7.22
N MET A 38 10.27 -0.92 -6.06
CA MET A 38 10.47 -1.88 -4.98
C MET A 38 9.90 -3.24 -5.34
N LEU A 39 8.66 -3.30 -5.84
CA LEU A 39 8.02 -4.55 -6.27
C LEU A 39 8.81 -5.26 -7.38
N GLU A 40 9.21 -4.54 -8.42
CA GLU A 40 10.05 -5.04 -9.52
C GLU A 40 11.38 -5.61 -9.04
N LYS A 41 12.02 -4.97 -8.05
CA LYS A 41 13.27 -5.44 -7.46
C LYS A 41 13.11 -6.79 -6.76
N TYR A 42 11.92 -7.11 -6.24
CA TYR A 42 11.64 -8.34 -5.50
C TYR A 42 11.03 -9.45 -6.35
N ALA A 43 10.36 -9.12 -7.46
CA ALA A 43 9.81 -10.08 -8.43
C ALA A 43 10.89 -10.95 -9.13
N LEU A 44 12.16 -10.57 -9.06
CA LEU A 44 13.25 -11.15 -9.87
C LEU A 44 14.05 -12.29 -9.22
N SER A 45 13.58 -12.88 -8.12
CA SER A 45 14.35 -13.95 -7.44
C SER A 45 14.02 -15.38 -7.88
N GLY A 46 12.88 -15.61 -8.55
CA GLY A 46 12.43 -16.95 -8.97
C GLY A 46 12.14 -17.90 -7.79
N VAL A 47 12.08 -17.38 -6.57
CA VAL A 47 11.88 -18.12 -5.33
C VAL A 47 10.48 -17.83 -4.83
N GLU A 48 9.67 -18.87 -4.72
CA GLU A 48 8.36 -18.83 -4.07
C GLU A 48 8.56 -18.42 -2.61
N LEU A 49 7.90 -17.34 -2.18
CA LEU A 49 7.86 -16.94 -0.78
C LEU A 49 6.57 -17.48 -0.18
N GLU A 50 6.69 -18.13 0.98
CA GLU A 50 5.52 -18.47 1.78
C GLU A 50 5.08 -17.24 2.59
N ALA A 51 3.81 -16.89 2.49
CA ALA A 51 3.24 -15.82 3.29
C ALA A 51 3.16 -16.25 4.76
N PRO A 52 3.57 -15.40 5.72
CA PRO A 52 3.34 -15.64 7.13
C PRO A 52 1.85 -15.81 7.43
N GLU A 53 1.52 -16.71 8.35
CA GLU A 53 0.14 -16.92 8.78
C GLU A 53 -0.39 -15.71 9.55
N ALA A 54 -1.53 -15.18 9.10
CA ALA A 54 -2.22 -14.09 9.79
C ALA A 54 -2.98 -14.64 11.01
N ARG A 55 -3.06 -13.84 12.07
CA ARG A 55 -4.01 -14.11 13.16
C ARG A 55 -5.43 -13.86 12.65
N ALA A 56 -6.37 -14.73 13.00
CA ALA A 56 -7.80 -14.58 12.69
C ALA A 56 -8.51 -13.64 13.70
N ASP A 57 -7.86 -12.53 14.02
CA ASP A 57 -8.35 -11.49 14.93
C ASP A 57 -7.72 -10.14 14.56
N ALA A 58 -8.21 -9.06 15.19
CA ALA A 58 -7.65 -7.71 15.06
C ALA A 58 -6.84 -7.25 16.32
N ASP A 59 -6.44 -8.19 17.17
CA ASP A 59 -5.78 -7.92 18.45
C ASP A 59 -4.25 -7.83 18.33
N GLY A 60 -3.70 -8.31 17.21
CA GLY A 60 -2.29 -8.14 16.88
C GLY A 60 -1.87 -6.67 16.77
N LYS A 61 -0.56 -6.45 16.87
CA LYS A 61 0.02 -5.10 16.83
C LYS A 61 -0.15 -4.39 15.48
N TYR A 62 -0.23 -5.15 14.40
CA TYR A 62 -0.35 -4.67 13.03
C TYR A 62 -1.58 -5.30 12.38
N VAL A 63 -2.65 -4.52 12.24
CA VAL A 63 -3.88 -4.94 11.56
C VAL A 63 -3.69 -4.84 10.04
N ALA A 64 -4.13 -5.86 9.30
CA ALA A 64 -4.03 -5.89 7.85
C ALA A 64 -4.99 -4.86 7.21
N PRO A 65 -4.60 -4.20 6.10
CA PRO A 65 -5.53 -3.34 5.35
C PRO A 65 -6.48 -4.13 4.44
N TYR A 66 -6.40 -5.46 4.47
CA TYR A 66 -7.25 -6.38 3.71
C TYR A 66 -8.03 -7.29 4.64
N LEU A 67 -9.20 -7.71 4.19
CA LEU A 67 -9.97 -8.80 4.76
C LEU A 67 -9.47 -10.15 4.24
N VAL A 68 -9.89 -11.25 4.88
CA VAL A 68 -9.50 -12.61 4.49
C VAL A 68 -9.91 -12.99 3.06
N ASP A 69 -10.97 -12.38 2.54
CA ASP A 69 -11.45 -12.55 1.17
C ASP A 69 -10.68 -11.71 0.13
N GLY A 70 -9.75 -10.86 0.59
CA GLY A 70 -8.91 -10.01 -0.24
C GLY A 70 -9.50 -8.63 -0.54
N GLU A 71 -10.68 -8.29 -0.01
CA GLU A 71 -11.23 -6.94 -0.09
C GLU A 71 -10.49 -5.97 0.84
N LEU A 72 -10.56 -4.66 0.57
CA LEU A 72 -10.01 -3.67 1.49
C LEU A 72 -10.87 -3.56 2.74
N THR A 73 -10.22 -3.40 3.88
CA THR A 73 -10.90 -3.03 5.11
C THR A 73 -11.52 -1.64 5.02
N ALA A 74 -12.62 -1.40 5.74
CA ALA A 74 -13.29 -0.11 5.73
C ALA A 74 -12.38 1.04 6.23
N TRP A 75 -11.46 0.76 7.16
CA TRP A 75 -10.48 1.77 7.59
C TRP A 75 -9.46 2.09 6.51
N ALA A 76 -9.03 1.10 5.70
CA ALA A 76 -8.12 1.34 4.59
C ALA A 76 -8.82 2.20 3.54
N GLU A 77 -10.04 1.85 3.13
CA GLU A 77 -10.84 2.66 2.20
C GLU A 77 -11.03 4.10 2.70
N LYS A 78 -11.34 4.26 3.99
CA LYS A 78 -11.49 5.57 4.61
C LYS A 78 -10.19 6.37 4.62
N ALA A 79 -9.06 5.73 4.91
CA ALA A 79 -7.75 6.37 4.83
C ALA A 79 -7.43 6.83 3.40
N LEU A 80 -7.76 6.01 2.39
CA LEU A 80 -7.66 6.38 0.98
C LEU A 80 -8.54 7.60 0.66
N GLN A 81 -9.81 7.59 1.06
CA GLN A 81 -10.74 8.70 0.84
C GLN A 81 -10.30 10.00 1.53
N ALA A 82 -9.81 9.92 2.77
CA ALA A 82 -9.29 11.06 3.52
C ALA A 82 -8.02 11.63 2.86
N SER A 83 -7.18 10.76 2.33
CA SER A 83 -5.98 11.14 1.56
C SER A 83 -6.35 11.93 0.29
N ILE A 84 -7.37 11.46 -0.44
CA ILE A 84 -7.94 12.14 -1.60
C ILE A 84 -8.57 13.48 -1.20
N GLY A 85 -9.39 13.50 -0.15
CA GLY A 85 -10.07 14.71 0.34
C GLY A 85 -9.11 15.78 0.86
N SER A 86 -8.02 15.38 1.54
CA SER A 86 -6.99 16.32 1.98
C SER A 86 -6.21 16.91 0.81
N ALA A 87 -6.02 16.18 -0.29
CA ALA A 87 -5.43 16.73 -1.51
C ALA A 87 -6.35 17.80 -2.10
N ALA A 88 -7.65 17.49 -2.25
CA ALA A 88 -8.65 18.42 -2.77
C ALA A 88 -8.86 19.67 -1.88
N GLY A 89 -8.84 19.51 -0.55
CA GLY A 89 -9.03 20.59 0.41
C GLY A 89 -7.84 21.58 0.49
N LYS A 90 -6.61 21.13 0.24
CA LYS A 90 -5.44 22.02 0.06
C LYS A 90 -5.55 22.88 -1.20
N GLU A 91 -6.39 22.45 -2.13
CA GLU A 91 -6.62 23.05 -3.44
C GLU A 91 -7.84 24.01 -3.42
N ALA A 92 -8.65 24.04 -2.35
CA ALA A 92 -9.72 25.02 -2.17
C ALA A 92 -9.22 26.48 -1.95
N GLY A 93 -7.90 26.68 -1.84
CA GLY A 93 -7.25 27.99 -1.97
C GLY A 93 -6.88 28.37 -3.42
N GLY A 94 -7.09 27.49 -4.41
CA GLY A 94 -6.77 27.72 -5.81
C GLY A 94 -7.29 26.61 -6.73
N LYS A 95 -8.44 26.87 -7.40
CA LYS A 95 -9.00 26.22 -8.62
C LYS A 95 -8.54 24.79 -8.92
N ALA A 96 -9.40 23.82 -8.60
CA ALA A 96 -9.01 22.43 -8.38
C ALA A 96 -9.99 21.32 -8.80
N ALA A 97 -10.98 21.62 -9.64
CA ALA A 97 -12.08 20.69 -9.90
C ALA A 97 -11.71 19.49 -10.82
N GLY A 98 -10.45 19.35 -11.24
CA GLY A 98 -10.05 18.46 -12.35
C GLY A 98 -9.28 17.18 -11.98
N MET A 99 -8.84 17.00 -10.73
CA MET A 99 -7.86 15.96 -10.39
C MET A 99 -8.45 14.59 -10.00
N LEU A 100 -9.78 14.44 -9.93
CA LEU A 100 -10.44 13.16 -9.61
C LEU A 100 -10.52 12.18 -10.80
N ALA A 101 -10.32 12.64 -12.03
CA ALA A 101 -10.52 11.82 -13.24
C ALA A 101 -9.30 10.98 -13.65
N GLN A 102 -8.11 11.25 -13.10
CA GLN A 102 -6.95 10.38 -13.28
C GLN A 102 -6.66 9.67 -11.97
N LYS A 103 -6.73 8.34 -12.03
CA LYS A 103 -6.52 7.39 -10.93
C LYS A 103 -5.07 7.46 -10.45
N VAL A 104 -4.72 8.54 -9.75
CA VAL A 104 -3.44 8.71 -9.04
C VAL A 104 -3.73 8.90 -7.55
N PRO A 105 -4.00 7.80 -6.82
CA PRO A 105 -4.43 7.85 -5.42
C PRO A 105 -3.25 7.97 -4.46
N PHE A 106 -2.47 9.05 -4.53
CA PHE A 106 -1.27 9.22 -3.68
C PHE A 106 -1.01 10.67 -3.20
N GLY A 107 -2.07 11.42 -2.89
CA GLY A 107 -1.99 12.86 -2.56
C GLY A 107 -2.07 13.26 -1.08
N GLY A 108 -2.46 12.37 -0.17
CA GLY A 108 -2.59 12.68 1.25
C GLY A 108 -1.34 12.34 2.05
N LEU A 109 -0.84 13.31 2.81
CA LEU A 109 0.14 13.17 3.90
C LEU A 109 1.57 12.67 3.58
N MET A 110 1.91 12.30 2.35
CA MET A 110 3.28 11.85 2.00
C MET A 110 4.24 12.97 1.55
N GLY A 111 3.85 14.26 1.66
CA GLY A 111 4.58 15.40 1.08
C GLY A 111 5.35 16.32 2.05
N LYS A 112 4.99 16.34 3.34
CA LYS A 112 5.80 17.00 4.38
C LYS A 112 6.48 15.91 5.20
N LYS A 113 7.70 16.16 5.66
CA LYS A 113 8.43 15.31 6.60
C LYS A 113 7.57 15.02 7.84
N VAL A 114 6.72 14.01 7.78
CA VAL A 114 6.07 13.41 8.95
C VAL A 114 7.10 12.42 9.49
N LYS A 115 8.09 12.95 10.21
CA LYS A 115 9.14 12.12 10.80
C LYS A 115 8.68 11.42 12.10
N ASP A 116 7.54 11.83 12.66
CA ASP A 116 7.24 11.55 14.06
C ASP A 116 5.82 11.01 14.29
N LYS A 117 5.67 10.34 15.44
CA LYS A 117 4.43 9.70 15.96
C LYS A 117 3.16 10.55 15.77
N ALA A 118 3.29 11.88 15.76
CA ALA A 118 2.19 12.81 15.59
C ALA A 118 1.43 12.62 14.26
N GLY A 119 2.12 12.38 13.13
CA GLY A 119 1.40 12.17 11.88
C GLY A 119 0.86 10.76 11.72
N ALA A 120 1.47 9.75 12.35
CA ALA A 120 0.86 8.43 12.46
C ALA A 120 -0.44 8.46 13.27
N GLN A 121 -0.47 9.23 14.37
CA GLN A 121 -1.70 9.49 15.12
C GLN A 121 -2.75 10.22 14.27
N GLY A 122 -2.33 11.23 13.49
CA GLY A 122 -3.21 11.91 12.53
C GLY A 122 -3.79 10.96 11.48
N ALA A 123 -2.97 10.04 10.94
CA ALA A 123 -3.42 9.03 10.00
C ALA A 123 -4.40 8.03 10.64
N VAL A 124 -4.15 7.62 11.88
CA VAL A 124 -5.09 6.77 12.65
C VAL A 124 -6.43 7.48 12.83
N VAL A 125 -6.42 8.77 13.20
CA VAL A 125 -7.66 9.56 13.32
C VAL A 125 -8.38 9.67 11.97
N ALA A 126 -7.65 9.93 10.89
CA ALA A 126 -8.22 10.00 9.54
C ALA A 126 -8.84 8.67 9.08
N ALA A 127 -8.24 7.54 9.48
CA ALA A 127 -8.75 6.20 9.24
C ALA A 127 -9.96 5.84 10.12
N GLY A 128 -10.35 6.69 11.09
CA GLY A 128 -11.50 6.46 11.98
C GLY A 128 -11.16 6.09 13.42
N GLY A 129 -9.87 6.06 13.79
CA GLY A 129 -9.40 5.71 15.13
C GLY A 129 -9.10 4.23 15.31
N TRP A 130 -8.34 3.89 16.35
CA TRP A 130 -7.89 2.51 16.61
C TRP A 130 -9.03 1.52 16.88
N GLU A 131 -10.13 1.98 17.46
CA GLU A 131 -11.32 1.15 17.68
C GLU A 131 -11.95 0.75 16.35
N PHE A 132 -12.16 1.71 15.44
CA PHE A 132 -12.70 1.45 14.11
C PHE A 132 -11.75 0.62 13.24
N ILE A 133 -10.44 0.90 13.30
CA ILE A 133 -9.43 0.11 12.59
C ILE A 133 -9.54 -1.37 12.99
N ARG A 134 -9.65 -1.66 14.29
CA ARG A 134 -9.77 -3.05 14.75
C ARG A 134 -11.12 -3.68 14.42
N SER A 135 -12.23 -2.96 14.64
CA SER A 135 -13.56 -3.52 14.44
C SER A 135 -13.90 -3.75 12.95
N SER A 136 -13.18 -3.10 12.03
CA SER A 136 -13.34 -3.27 10.58
C SER A 136 -12.29 -4.19 9.96
N SER A 137 -11.65 -5.05 10.76
CA SER A 137 -10.62 -5.99 10.30
C SER A 137 -10.79 -7.36 10.93
N ASP A 138 -10.33 -8.38 10.22
CA ASP A 138 -10.40 -9.80 10.60
C ASP A 138 -9.00 -10.46 10.67
N GLN A 139 -7.97 -9.71 10.30
CA GLN A 139 -6.60 -10.18 10.23
C GLN A 139 -5.60 -9.23 10.89
N SER A 140 -4.67 -9.80 11.65
CA SER A 140 -3.59 -9.03 12.27
C SER A 140 -2.30 -9.84 12.45
N PHE A 141 -1.23 -9.12 12.79
CA PHE A 141 0.12 -9.65 12.97
C PHE A 141 0.78 -9.04 14.21
N ASP A 142 1.59 -9.83 14.89
CA ASP A 142 2.38 -9.32 16.04
C ASP A 142 3.69 -8.67 15.62
N LYS A 143 4.22 -9.07 14.46
CA LYS A 143 5.52 -8.59 13.94
C LYS A 143 5.33 -7.81 12.64
N VAL A 144 6.03 -6.68 12.59
CA VAL A 144 6.09 -5.80 11.41
C VAL A 144 6.67 -6.47 10.17
N ASP A 145 7.60 -7.41 10.35
CA ASP A 145 8.17 -8.15 9.23
C ASP A 145 7.14 -9.12 8.63
N ASP A 146 6.25 -9.67 9.46
CA ASP A 146 5.28 -10.67 9.03
C ASP A 146 4.19 -10.02 8.17
N ILE A 147 3.60 -8.89 8.62
CA ILE A 147 2.66 -8.12 7.78
C ILE A 147 3.32 -7.58 6.50
N ALA A 148 4.61 -7.19 6.55
CA ALA A 148 5.31 -6.73 5.36
C ALA A 148 5.43 -7.82 4.29
N VAL A 149 5.83 -9.03 4.71
CA VAL A 149 5.95 -10.19 3.81
C VAL A 149 4.56 -10.64 3.36
N TYR A 150 3.58 -10.74 4.27
CA TYR A 150 2.20 -11.08 3.94
C TYR A 150 1.62 -10.16 2.87
N MET A 151 1.68 -8.84 3.08
CA MET A 151 1.16 -7.89 2.10
C MET A 151 1.86 -8.04 0.75
N HIS A 152 3.17 -8.26 0.74
CA HIS A 152 3.91 -8.43 -0.51
C HIS A 152 3.55 -9.73 -1.22
N VAL A 153 3.50 -10.86 -0.51
CA VAL A 153 3.27 -12.16 -1.13
C VAL A 153 1.81 -12.33 -1.55
N THR A 154 0.87 -11.91 -0.72
CA THR A 154 -0.56 -12.17 -0.93
C THR A 154 -1.20 -11.14 -1.87
N HIS A 155 -0.75 -9.88 -1.83
CA HIS A 155 -1.47 -8.78 -2.48
C HIS A 155 -0.62 -7.93 -3.43
N ALA A 156 0.67 -8.19 -3.65
CA ALA A 156 1.48 -7.30 -4.51
C ALA A 156 0.94 -7.11 -5.93
N ASP A 157 0.24 -8.13 -6.46
CA ASP A 157 -0.37 -8.11 -7.78
C ASP A 157 -1.85 -7.69 -7.76
N SER A 158 -2.42 -7.38 -6.59
CA SER A 158 -3.82 -6.94 -6.48
C SER A 158 -3.99 -5.51 -6.98
N ALA A 159 -5.15 -5.24 -7.58
CA ALA A 159 -5.55 -3.87 -7.86
C ALA A 159 -5.74 -3.13 -6.52
N GLY A 160 -5.12 -1.95 -6.38
CA GLY A 160 -5.17 -1.18 -5.13
C GLY A 160 -4.06 -1.50 -4.14
N TYR A 161 -3.10 -2.37 -4.50
CA TYR A 161 -2.01 -2.75 -3.61
C TYR A 161 -1.22 -1.57 -3.05
N SER A 162 -0.80 -0.67 -3.93
CA SER A 162 0.01 0.49 -3.57
C SER A 162 -0.71 1.41 -2.60
N GLU A 163 -2.03 1.52 -2.72
CA GLU A 163 -2.91 2.35 -1.92
C GLU A 163 -3.07 1.75 -0.52
N ALA A 164 -3.38 0.45 -0.43
CA ALA A 164 -3.45 -0.27 0.83
C ALA A 164 -2.12 -0.24 1.58
N LEU A 165 -1.01 -0.40 0.86
CA LEU A 165 0.34 -0.30 1.43
C LEU A 165 0.65 1.10 1.94
N SER A 166 0.21 2.14 1.22
CA SER A 166 0.35 3.53 1.69
C SER A 166 -0.45 3.78 2.96
N ALA A 167 -1.72 3.35 3.01
CA ALA A 167 -2.56 3.49 4.21
C ALA A 167 -1.92 2.79 5.42
N ALA A 168 -1.40 1.57 5.22
CA ALA A 168 -0.66 0.85 6.25
C ALA A 168 0.63 1.58 6.67
N PHE A 169 1.39 2.15 5.73
CA PHE A 169 2.60 2.93 6.04
C PHE A 169 2.34 4.21 6.83
N ASP A 170 1.17 4.83 6.62
CA ASP A 170 0.81 6.07 7.31
C ASP A 170 0.48 5.81 8.78
N ILE A 171 -0.22 4.72 9.10
CA ILE A 171 -0.51 4.33 10.49
C ILE A 171 0.62 3.53 11.16
N TYR A 172 1.47 2.85 10.37
CA TYR A 172 2.63 2.08 10.84
C TYR A 172 3.96 2.59 10.23
N PRO A 173 4.59 3.64 10.79
CA PRO A 173 5.84 4.18 10.25
C PRO A 173 7.04 3.20 10.32
N ASP A 174 7.00 2.25 11.23
CA ASP A 174 7.99 1.18 11.33
C ASP A 174 7.85 0.14 10.22
N LEU A 175 6.61 -0.15 9.78
CA LEU A 175 6.35 -0.96 8.58
C LEU A 175 7.01 -0.34 7.36
N LYS A 176 6.79 0.95 7.10
CA LYS A 176 7.44 1.69 6.02
C LYS A 176 8.97 1.58 6.04
N LYS A 177 9.57 1.62 7.23
CA LYS A 177 11.03 1.51 7.40
C LYS A 177 11.56 0.11 7.15
N ARG A 178 10.79 -0.93 7.52
CA ARG A 178 11.25 -2.32 7.51
C ARG A 178 10.80 -3.11 6.30
N TYR A 179 9.77 -2.67 5.59
CA TYR A 179 9.12 -3.40 4.50
C TYR A 179 10.10 -4.03 3.50
N SER A 180 10.97 -3.22 2.90
CA SER A 180 11.99 -3.69 1.94
C SER A 180 13.01 -4.67 2.55
N GLY A 181 13.35 -4.46 3.82
CA GLY A 181 14.29 -5.32 4.55
C GLY A 181 13.67 -6.67 4.92
N ALA A 182 12.39 -6.67 5.31
CA ALA A 182 11.62 -7.86 5.65
C ALA A 182 11.49 -8.78 4.42
N ILE A 183 11.09 -8.25 3.27
CA ILE A 183 10.98 -9.02 2.02
C ILE A 183 12.34 -9.59 1.61
N LYS A 184 13.40 -8.77 1.64
CA LYS A 184 14.76 -9.22 1.32
C LYS A 184 15.20 -10.36 2.24
N LYS A 185 14.93 -10.25 3.55
CA LYS A 185 15.27 -11.27 4.54
C LYS A 185 14.49 -12.57 4.28
N ALA A 186 13.20 -12.48 3.96
CA ALA A 186 12.37 -13.63 3.61
C ALA A 186 12.92 -14.35 2.36
N GLN A 187 13.25 -13.60 1.30
CA GLN A 187 13.89 -14.15 0.09
C GLN A 187 15.22 -14.86 0.38
N GLN A 188 16.07 -14.25 1.21
CA GLN A 188 17.33 -14.87 1.59
C GLN A 188 17.13 -16.15 2.41
N ALA A 189 16.12 -16.20 3.27
CA ALA A 189 15.78 -17.39 4.04
C ALA A 189 15.27 -18.51 3.12
N ALA A 190 14.37 -18.19 2.20
CA ALA A 190 13.82 -19.14 1.23
C ALA A 190 14.92 -19.71 0.29
N LEU A 191 15.82 -18.85 -0.22
CA LEU A 191 16.99 -19.28 -1.00
C LEU A 191 17.90 -20.24 -0.23
N LYS A 192 18.13 -20.00 1.07
CA LYS A 192 18.93 -20.89 1.91
C LYS A 192 18.23 -22.22 2.15
N ALA A 193 16.92 -22.20 2.39
CA ALA A 193 16.13 -23.40 2.57
C ALA A 193 16.14 -24.29 1.32
N GLN A 194 16.04 -23.70 0.12
CA GLN A 194 16.13 -24.44 -1.15
C GLN A 194 17.51 -25.08 -1.37
N LYS A 195 18.60 -24.41 -0.99
CA LYS A 195 19.97 -24.97 -1.12
C LYS A 195 20.26 -26.13 -0.17
N ASN A 196 19.49 -26.24 0.92
CA ASN A 196 19.67 -27.27 1.95
C ASN A 196 18.68 -28.44 1.79
N ARG A 197 17.86 -28.45 0.73
CA ARG A 197 17.02 -29.58 0.31
C ARG A 197 17.77 -30.39 -0.74
#